data_AF-A0A416DQP0-F1
#
_entry.id   AF-A0A416DQP0-F1
#
_cell.length_a   1.000
_cell.length_b   1.000
_cell.length_c   1.000
_cell.angle_alpha   90.00
_cell.angle_beta   90.00
_cell.angle_gamma   90.00
#
_symmetry.space_group_name_H-M   'P 1'
#
loop_
_entity.id
_entity.type
_entity.pdbx_description
1 polymer ?
#
loop_
_entity_poly.entity_id
_entity_poly.type
_entity_poly.pdbx_seq_one_letter_code
_entity_poly.pdbx_strand_id
1 'polypeptide(L)'
;MKDILGREIKDGDMCIGMAIGRNSPGMHIGVFQGSSVVYLGYREEYINKSCTSNTYLIENPTKKELEIRDKINILLQKEAEDRERKANLKTIPLSKLEVGGIYKSTQGEMYLYLGKKKVIFEDFDYGNTDIKEGYCFAYVYNSDYESDEKILERALKIDTYRRSHSISVLKGNKKLTDIVRKVDLKFPLIKEEKQEGNWRNHGSNMKLTIK
;
A
#
# COMPACT_ATOMS: atom_id res chain seq x y z
N MET A 1 -8.47 20.25 -18.75
CA MET A 1 -7.01 20.57 -18.80
C MET A 1 -6.72 21.19 -20.18
N LYS A 2 -5.58 21.85 -20.39
CA LYS A 2 -5.13 22.20 -21.75
C LYS A 2 -3.89 21.40 -22.12
N ASP A 3 -3.79 21.02 -23.38
CA ASP A 3 -2.61 20.37 -23.93
C ASP A 3 -1.47 21.38 -24.16
N ILE A 4 -0.30 20.91 -24.60
CA ILE A 4 0.86 21.76 -24.84
C ILE A 4 0.65 22.84 -25.92
N LEU A 5 -0.39 22.71 -26.75
CA LEU A 5 -0.78 23.70 -27.78
C LEU A 5 -1.94 24.60 -27.31
N GLY A 6 -2.39 24.46 -26.07
CA GLY A 6 -3.50 25.24 -25.51
C GLY A 6 -4.89 24.74 -25.88
N ARG A 7 -5.01 23.56 -26.53
CA ARG A 7 -6.28 22.90 -26.85
C ARG A 7 -6.89 22.30 -25.59
N GLU A 8 -8.21 22.34 -25.47
CA GLU A 8 -8.90 21.75 -24.32
C GLU A 8 -8.85 20.21 -24.40
N ILE A 9 -8.48 19.57 -23.28
CA ILE A 9 -8.54 18.12 -23.09
C ILE A 9 -9.65 17.79 -22.10
N LYS A 10 -10.48 16.81 -22.46
CA LYS A 10 -11.59 16.25 -21.70
C LYS A 10 -11.35 14.77 -21.38
N ASP A 11 -12.12 14.26 -20.43
CA ASP A 11 -12.09 12.84 -20.10
C ASP A 11 -12.54 11.99 -21.29
N GLY A 12 -11.80 10.92 -21.57
CA GLY A 12 -12.01 10.04 -22.72
C GLY A 12 -11.21 10.43 -23.96
N ASP A 13 -10.57 11.60 -23.99
CA ASP A 13 -9.75 12.02 -25.12
C ASP A 13 -8.48 11.18 -25.25
N MET A 14 -8.12 10.86 -26.50
CA MET A 14 -6.85 10.21 -26.81
C MET A 14 -5.72 11.22 -26.77
N CYS A 15 -4.65 10.89 -26.07
CA CYS A 15 -3.56 11.80 -25.80
C CYS A 15 -2.21 11.07 -25.85
N ILE A 16 -1.16 11.83 -26.15
CA ILE A 16 0.22 11.45 -25.86
C ILE A 16 0.62 12.16 -24.56
N GLY A 17 0.93 11.38 -23.53
CA GLY A 17 1.47 11.90 -22.26
C GLY A 17 2.97 11.61 -22.18
N MET A 18 3.76 12.64 -21.88
CA MET A 18 5.18 12.46 -21.56
C MET A 18 5.38 12.51 -20.05
N ALA A 19 5.79 11.37 -19.50
CA ALA A 19 6.08 11.22 -18.09
C ALA A 19 7.59 11.34 -17.86
N ILE A 20 7.98 12.26 -16.97
CA ILE A 20 9.39 12.55 -16.63
C ILE A 20 9.75 12.01 -15.23
N GLY A 21 8.84 11.24 -14.62
CA GLY A 21 9.02 10.70 -13.28
C GLY A 21 9.99 9.52 -13.27
N ARG A 22 10.77 9.40 -12.19
CA ARG A 22 11.75 8.31 -11.97
C ARG A 22 11.17 6.90 -12.15
N ASN A 23 9.88 6.72 -11.86
CA ASN A 23 9.20 5.42 -11.87
C ASN A 23 8.30 5.19 -13.10
N SER A 24 8.17 6.19 -13.98
CA SER A 24 7.48 6.03 -15.26
C SER A 24 8.05 7.01 -16.29
N PRO A 25 9.30 6.83 -16.73
CA PRO A 25 9.86 7.66 -17.78
C PRO A 25 9.31 7.24 -19.15
N GLY A 26 8.95 8.20 -20.00
CA GLY A 26 8.66 7.94 -21.41
C GLY A 26 7.46 8.69 -21.99
N MET A 27 7.23 8.48 -23.28
CA MET A 27 6.03 8.92 -23.98
C MET A 27 5.04 7.77 -24.08
N HIS A 28 3.78 8.02 -23.75
CA HIS A 28 2.73 7.03 -23.73
C HIS A 28 1.52 7.53 -24.49
N ILE A 29 0.99 6.70 -25.39
CA ILE A 29 -0.33 6.90 -25.99
C ILE A 29 -1.36 6.33 -25.02
N GLY A 30 -2.39 7.12 -24.71
CA GLY A 30 -3.39 6.73 -23.73
C GLY A 30 -4.63 7.60 -23.75
N VAL A 31 -5.50 7.36 -22.78
CA VAL A 31 -6.77 8.06 -22.58
C VAL A 31 -6.63 9.04 -21.43
N PHE A 32 -7.03 10.28 -21.62
CA PHE A 32 -7.09 11.24 -20.53
C PHE A 32 -8.28 10.93 -19.61
N GLN A 33 -8.03 10.86 -18.30
CA GLN A 33 -9.09 10.65 -17.31
C GLN A 33 -8.77 11.36 -15.99
N GLY A 34 -9.69 12.23 -15.57
CA GLY A 34 -9.56 13.08 -14.39
C GLY A 34 -8.40 14.06 -14.51
N SER A 35 -7.22 13.62 -14.08
CA SER A 35 -5.98 14.41 -14.07
C SER A 35 -4.77 13.64 -14.58
N SER A 36 -4.99 12.53 -15.29
CA SER A 36 -3.93 11.62 -15.69
C SER A 36 -4.15 11.11 -17.11
N VAL A 37 -3.05 10.79 -17.79
CA VAL A 37 -3.07 9.94 -18.98
C VAL A 37 -3.00 8.48 -18.51
N VAL A 38 -4.03 7.71 -18.84
CA VAL A 38 -4.13 6.28 -18.59
C VAL A 38 -3.64 5.53 -19.82
N TYR A 39 -2.70 4.61 -19.67
CA TYR A 39 -2.09 3.88 -20.80
C TYR A 39 -1.85 2.43 -20.45
N LEU A 40 -1.71 1.58 -21.46
CA LEU A 40 -1.42 0.16 -21.28
C LEU A 40 0.00 -0.04 -20.74
N GLY A 41 0.15 -0.94 -19.78
CA GLY A 41 1.45 -1.44 -19.35
C GLY A 41 2.13 -2.26 -20.43
N TYR A 42 3.42 -2.59 -20.24
CA TYR A 42 4.24 -3.29 -21.24
C TYR A 42 3.63 -4.62 -21.74
N ARG A 43 2.90 -5.34 -20.88
CA ARG A 43 2.21 -6.59 -21.23
C ARG A 43 0.77 -6.40 -21.73
N GLU A 44 0.28 -5.16 -21.78
CA GLU A 44 -1.11 -4.81 -22.13
C GLU A 44 -2.21 -5.44 -21.25
N GLU A 45 -1.85 -6.12 -20.16
CA GLU A 45 -2.78 -6.79 -19.24
C GLU A 45 -3.28 -5.88 -18.12
N TYR A 46 -2.66 -4.71 -17.95
CA TYR A 46 -2.97 -3.74 -16.90
C TYR A 46 -2.77 -2.32 -17.42
N ILE A 47 -3.35 -1.36 -16.70
CA ILE A 47 -3.22 0.07 -16.99
C ILE A 47 -2.27 0.75 -16.00
N ASN A 48 -1.56 1.75 -16.48
CA ASN A 48 -0.80 2.69 -15.68
C ASN A 48 -1.41 4.08 -15.82
N LYS A 49 -1.12 4.96 -14.85
CA LYS A 49 -1.62 6.33 -14.82
C LYS A 49 -0.45 7.28 -14.62
N SER A 50 -0.34 8.28 -15.48
CA SER A 50 0.65 9.33 -15.37
C SER A 50 -0.02 10.68 -15.19
N CYS A 51 0.21 11.30 -14.04
CA CYS A 51 -0.11 12.71 -13.80
C CYS A 51 0.99 13.56 -14.44
N THR A 52 0.75 14.02 -15.67
CA THR A 52 1.67 14.91 -16.38
C THR A 52 0.90 16.06 -16.99
N SER A 53 1.51 17.25 -16.99
CA SER A 53 1.04 18.40 -17.75
C SER A 53 1.57 18.40 -19.19
N ASN A 54 2.56 17.55 -19.50
CA ASN A 54 3.13 17.42 -20.83
C ASN A 54 2.28 16.45 -21.65
N THR A 55 1.09 16.93 -22.02
CA THR A 55 0.08 16.15 -22.74
C THR A 55 -0.21 16.80 -24.08
N TYR A 56 -0.34 15.98 -25.13
CA TYR A 56 -0.69 16.40 -26.47
C TYR A 56 -1.96 15.67 -26.92
N LEU A 57 -2.99 16.40 -27.33
CA LEU A 57 -4.26 15.85 -27.81
C LEU A 57 -4.10 15.21 -29.20
N ILE A 58 -4.62 14.00 -29.37
CA ILE A 58 -4.72 13.30 -30.67
C ILE A 58 -6.12 13.56 -31.24
N GLU A 59 -6.25 14.54 -32.13
CA GLU A 59 -7.56 14.94 -32.70
C GLU A 59 -8.12 13.90 -33.68
N ASN A 60 -7.25 13.19 -34.40
CA ASN A 60 -7.64 12.22 -35.43
C ASN A 60 -6.97 10.86 -35.15
N PRO A 61 -7.45 10.10 -34.14
CA PRO A 61 -6.84 8.83 -33.78
C PRO A 61 -6.99 7.80 -34.90
N THR A 62 -5.91 7.06 -35.14
CA THR A 62 -5.85 5.90 -36.03
C THR A 62 -6.65 4.73 -35.46
N LYS A 63 -6.94 3.71 -36.30
CA LYS A 63 -7.59 2.47 -35.84
C LYS A 63 -6.85 1.81 -34.68
N LYS A 64 -5.52 1.76 -34.73
CA LYS A 64 -4.70 1.19 -33.65
C LYS A 64 -4.82 1.97 -32.35
N GLU A 65 -4.87 3.29 -32.42
CA GLU A 65 -5.05 4.15 -31.23
C GLU A 65 -6.45 3.99 -30.64
N LEU A 66 -7.48 3.81 -31.47
CA LEU A 66 -8.83 3.48 -31.03
C LEU A 66 -8.89 2.10 -30.35
N GLU A 67 -8.21 1.08 -30.88
CA GLU A 67 -8.11 -0.24 -30.23
C GLU A 67 -7.44 -0.14 -28.85
N ILE A 68 -6.39 0.67 -28.71
CA ILE A 68 -5.74 0.94 -27.43
C ILE A 68 -6.73 1.58 -26.45
N ARG A 69 -7.48 2.60 -26.89
CA ARG A 69 -8.53 3.25 -26.09
C ARG A 69 -9.55 2.24 -25.57
N ASP A 70 -10.04 1.38 -26.44
CA ASP A 70 -11.09 0.42 -26.09
C ASP A 70 -10.58 -0.60 -25.06
N LYS A 71 -9.33 -1.08 -25.20
CA LYS A 71 -8.67 -1.93 -24.18
C LYS A 71 -8.54 -1.21 -22.84
N ILE A 72 -8.09 0.05 -22.85
CA ILE A 72 -7.95 0.87 -21.63
C ILE A 72 -9.31 1.03 -20.93
N ASN A 73 -10.37 1.33 -21.69
CA ASN A 73 -11.72 1.48 -21.14
C ASN A 73 -12.24 0.21 -20.49
N ILE A 74 -12.01 -0.97 -21.10
CA ILE A 74 -12.37 -2.27 -20.50
C ILE A 74 -11.65 -2.47 -19.17
N LEU A 75 -10.35 -2.17 -19.10
CA LEU A 75 -9.56 -2.31 -17.87
C LEU A 75 -9.99 -1.31 -16.79
N LEU A 76 -10.31 -0.07 -17.18
CA LEU A 76 -10.85 0.94 -16.27
C LEU A 76 -12.21 0.53 -15.70
N GLN A 77 -13.09 -0.04 -16.52
CA GLN A 77 -14.37 -0.55 -16.07
C GLN A 77 -14.18 -1.67 -15.05
N LYS A 78 -13.29 -2.64 -15.33
CA LYS A 78 -12.94 -3.71 -14.37
C LYS A 78 -12.39 -3.15 -13.06
N GLU A 79 -11.50 -2.16 -13.09
CA GLU A 79 -10.99 -1.50 -11.87
C GLU A 79 -12.11 -0.83 -11.07
N ALA A 80 -13.08 -0.20 -11.74
CA ALA A 80 -14.21 0.46 -11.10
C ALA A 80 -15.15 -0.55 -10.44
N GLU A 81 -15.52 -1.61 -11.16
CA GLU A 81 -16.34 -2.73 -10.65
C GLU A 81 -15.67 -3.40 -9.44
N ASP A 82 -14.36 -3.65 -9.51
CA ASP A 82 -13.60 -4.22 -8.39
C ASP A 82 -13.56 -3.29 -7.18
N ARG A 83 -13.42 -1.98 -7.41
CA ARG A 83 -13.42 -0.99 -6.33
C ARG A 83 -14.79 -0.91 -5.66
N GLU A 84 -15.86 -0.91 -6.45
CA GLU A 84 -17.23 -0.91 -5.95
C GLU A 84 -17.54 -2.18 -5.15
N ARG A 85 -17.20 -3.35 -5.71
CA ARG A 85 -17.30 -4.64 -5.01
C ARG A 85 -16.58 -4.59 -3.66
N LYS A 86 -15.34 -4.09 -3.62
CA LYS A 86 -14.55 -3.98 -2.38
C LYS A 86 -15.11 -2.94 -1.41
N ALA A 87 -15.72 -1.85 -1.91
CA ALA A 87 -16.34 -0.83 -1.07
C ALA A 87 -17.61 -1.34 -0.37
N ASN A 88 -18.34 -2.24 -1.04
CA ASN A 88 -19.60 -2.82 -0.56
C ASN A 88 -19.39 -4.03 0.37
N LEU A 89 -18.16 -4.51 0.55
CA LEU A 89 -17.87 -5.58 1.51
C LEU A 89 -18.20 -5.13 2.93
N LYS A 90 -18.99 -5.96 3.62
CA LYS A 90 -19.32 -5.74 5.04
C LYS A 90 -18.05 -5.86 5.86
N THR A 91 -17.68 -4.80 6.56
CA THR A 91 -16.49 -4.78 7.42
C THR A 91 -16.84 -5.03 8.88
N ILE A 92 -15.89 -5.60 9.61
CA ILE A 92 -15.95 -5.78 11.05
C ILE A 92 -15.61 -4.43 11.72
N PRO A 93 -16.49 -3.88 12.58
CA PRO A 93 -16.17 -2.68 13.36
C PRO A 93 -14.96 -2.93 14.27
N LEU A 94 -14.10 -1.91 14.43
CA LEU A 94 -12.89 -2.02 15.27
C LEU A 94 -13.16 -2.43 16.72
N SER A 95 -14.33 -2.07 17.26
CA SER A 95 -14.76 -2.44 18.62
C SER A 95 -15.09 -3.92 18.79
N LYS A 96 -15.31 -4.64 17.69
CA LYS A 96 -15.61 -6.08 17.68
C LYS A 96 -14.38 -6.94 17.37
N LEU A 97 -13.22 -6.33 17.17
CA LEU A 97 -11.99 -7.08 16.93
C LEU A 97 -11.47 -7.63 18.26
N GLU A 98 -11.14 -8.91 18.25
CA GLU A 98 -10.46 -9.58 19.34
C GLU A 98 -8.94 -9.49 19.19
N VAL A 99 -8.26 -9.15 20.29
CA VAL A 99 -6.80 -9.18 20.39
C VAL A 99 -6.30 -10.58 20.06
N GLY A 100 -5.27 -10.67 19.21
CA GLY A 100 -4.74 -11.94 18.70
C GLY A 100 -5.46 -12.44 17.45
N GLY A 101 -6.58 -11.84 17.04
CA GLY A 101 -7.26 -12.21 15.81
C GLY A 101 -6.45 -11.80 14.57
N ILE A 102 -6.34 -12.72 13.61
CA ILE A 102 -5.82 -12.45 12.27
C ILE A 102 -7.00 -12.24 11.34
N TYR A 103 -7.04 -11.08 10.71
CA TYR A 103 -8.17 -10.67 9.88
C TYR A 103 -7.75 -10.40 8.44
N LYS A 104 -8.62 -10.73 7.51
CA LYS A 104 -8.47 -10.41 6.08
C LYS A 104 -8.99 -9.00 5.80
N SER A 105 -8.29 -8.25 4.96
CA SER A 105 -8.72 -6.95 4.47
C SER A 105 -9.58 -7.08 3.21
N THR A 106 -10.28 -6.01 2.83
CA THR A 106 -11.00 -5.93 1.54
C THR A 106 -10.07 -6.08 0.32
N GLN A 107 -8.75 -6.00 0.51
CA GLN A 107 -7.74 -6.20 -0.54
C GLN A 107 -7.14 -7.61 -0.50
N GLY A 108 -7.54 -8.47 0.44
CA GLY A 108 -7.05 -9.84 0.59
C GLY A 108 -5.81 -9.99 1.47
N GLU A 109 -5.21 -8.89 1.90
CA GLU A 109 -4.10 -8.86 2.85
C GLU A 109 -4.53 -9.32 4.23
N MET A 110 -3.61 -9.86 5.03
CA MET A 110 -3.92 -10.33 6.38
C MET A 110 -3.21 -9.50 7.44
N TYR A 111 -3.89 -9.27 8.55
CA TYR A 111 -3.40 -8.44 9.65
C TYR A 111 -3.70 -9.06 11.01
N LEU A 112 -2.68 -9.20 11.84
CA LEU A 112 -2.81 -9.52 13.26
C LEU A 112 -3.22 -8.26 14.02
N TYR A 113 -4.33 -8.31 14.76
CA TYR A 113 -4.76 -7.23 15.64
C TYR A 113 -4.18 -7.38 17.04
N LEU A 114 -3.43 -6.38 17.48
CA LEU A 114 -2.73 -6.38 18.78
C LEU A 114 -3.51 -5.64 19.88
N GLY A 115 -4.70 -5.11 19.56
CA GLY A 115 -5.48 -4.29 20.48
C GLY A 115 -5.25 -2.79 20.32
N LYS A 116 -5.94 -2.00 21.15
CA LYS A 116 -5.62 -0.59 21.35
C LYS A 116 -4.47 -0.51 22.37
N LYS A 117 -3.27 -0.18 21.90
CA LYS A 117 -2.02 -0.31 22.64
C LYS A 117 -1.11 0.90 22.44
N LYS A 118 -0.16 1.06 23.37
CA LYS A 118 0.95 2.00 23.24
C LYS A 118 2.16 1.27 22.68
N VAL A 119 2.63 1.72 21.52
CA VAL A 119 3.85 1.25 20.86
C VAL A 119 4.96 2.25 21.13
N ILE A 120 6.07 1.76 21.64
CA ILE A 120 7.27 2.55 21.94
C ILE A 120 8.41 1.93 21.13
N PHE A 121 9.05 2.73 20.29
CA PHE A 121 10.23 2.36 19.53
C PHE A 121 11.39 3.24 19.94
N GLU A 122 12.43 2.63 20.50
CA GLU A 122 13.63 3.29 21.00
C GLU A 122 14.80 2.95 20.09
N ASP A 123 15.46 3.97 19.56
CA ASP A 123 16.72 3.89 18.82
C ASP A 123 17.82 4.47 19.71
N PHE A 124 18.53 3.60 20.42
CA PHE A 124 19.49 4.00 21.45
C PHE A 124 20.75 4.64 20.86
N ASP A 125 21.12 4.27 19.63
CA ASP A 125 22.31 4.83 19.00
C ASP A 125 22.15 6.32 18.70
N TYR A 126 20.91 6.76 18.48
CA TYR A 126 20.60 8.15 18.11
C TYR A 126 19.78 8.86 19.19
N GLY A 127 19.49 8.20 20.31
CA GLY A 127 18.71 8.75 21.42
C GLY A 127 17.29 9.13 21.02
N ASN A 128 16.70 8.47 20.02
CA ASN A 128 15.37 8.78 19.53
C ASN A 128 14.34 7.82 20.13
N THR A 129 13.15 8.33 20.45
CA THR A 129 12.02 7.52 20.93
C THR A 129 10.74 7.94 20.23
N ASP A 130 10.18 7.03 19.43
CA ASP A 130 8.86 7.19 18.80
C ASP A 130 7.79 6.51 19.66
N ILE A 131 6.73 7.25 19.97
CA ILE A 131 5.63 6.78 20.81
C ILE A 131 4.32 7.01 20.08
N LYS A 132 3.58 5.92 19.84
CA LYS A 132 2.28 5.94 19.19
C LYS A 132 1.27 5.15 20.00
N GLU A 133 0.03 5.64 20.03
CA GLU A 133 -1.07 4.98 20.72
C GLU A 133 -2.30 4.90 19.82
N GLY A 134 -2.92 3.72 19.76
CA GLY A 134 -4.08 3.47 18.91
C GLY A 134 -4.30 1.99 18.64
N TYR A 135 -5.13 1.70 17.63
CA TYR A 135 -5.38 0.34 17.16
C TYR A 135 -4.14 -0.18 16.43
N CYS A 136 -3.52 -1.20 16.99
CA CYS A 136 -2.25 -1.74 16.53
C CYS A 136 -2.46 -2.97 15.63
N PHE A 137 -1.82 -2.95 14.46
CA PHE A 137 -1.90 -4.03 13.48
C PHE A 137 -0.51 -4.40 12.99
N ALA A 138 -0.26 -5.69 12.83
CA ALA A 138 0.92 -6.22 12.16
C ALA A 138 0.51 -6.94 10.87
N TYR A 139 1.26 -6.73 9.79
CA TYR A 139 1.02 -7.43 8.52
C TYR A 139 1.43 -8.90 8.64
N VAL A 140 0.59 -9.81 8.13
CA VAL A 140 0.83 -11.25 8.11
C VAL A 140 0.86 -11.71 6.66
N TYR A 141 1.96 -12.36 6.25
CA TYR A 141 2.14 -12.81 4.86
C TYR A 141 1.33 -14.06 4.53
N ASN A 142 1.28 -15.03 5.45
CA ASN A 142 0.62 -16.31 5.21
C ASN A 142 0.18 -16.93 6.54
N SER A 143 -1.07 -16.68 6.97
CA SER A 143 -1.56 -17.16 8.26
C SER A 143 -1.86 -18.66 8.30
N ASP A 144 -2.04 -19.28 7.14
CA ASP A 144 -2.59 -20.64 7.05
C ASP A 144 -1.52 -21.72 7.27
N TYR A 145 -0.24 -21.38 7.05
CA TYR A 145 0.88 -22.32 7.15
C TYR A 145 1.94 -21.91 8.18
N GLU A 146 1.82 -20.74 8.81
CA GLU A 146 2.80 -20.27 9.80
C GLU A 146 2.37 -20.59 11.23
N SER A 147 3.37 -20.94 12.06
CA SER A 147 3.18 -21.09 13.49
C SER A 147 2.98 -19.73 14.16
N ASP A 148 2.35 -19.75 15.33
CA ASP A 148 2.09 -18.54 16.12
C ASP A 148 3.40 -17.81 16.47
N GLU A 149 4.47 -18.54 16.78
CA GLU A 149 5.76 -17.93 17.12
C GLU A 149 6.33 -17.15 15.93
N LYS A 150 6.24 -17.71 14.72
CA LYS A 150 6.78 -17.08 13.51
C LYS A 150 5.98 -15.85 13.09
N ILE A 151 4.65 -15.89 13.28
CA ILE A 151 3.78 -14.74 13.06
C ILE A 151 4.16 -13.62 14.03
N LEU A 152 4.38 -13.96 15.31
CA LEU A 152 4.77 -12.99 16.32
C LEU A 152 6.16 -12.40 16.07
N GLU A 153 7.13 -13.21 15.70
CA GLU A 153 8.49 -12.77 15.34
C GLU A 153 8.45 -11.72 14.22
N ARG A 154 7.65 -11.96 13.18
CA ARG A 154 7.48 -11.02 12.06
C ARG A 154 6.71 -9.77 12.46
N ALA A 155 5.68 -9.92 13.29
CA ALA A 155 4.95 -8.79 13.83
C ALA A 155 5.84 -7.87 14.67
N LEU A 156 6.89 -8.41 15.30
CA LEU A 156 7.84 -7.64 16.09
C LEU A 156 9.12 -7.27 15.32
N LYS A 157 9.17 -7.50 14.02
CA LYS A 157 10.35 -7.22 13.21
C LYS A 157 10.72 -5.73 13.25
N ILE A 158 11.99 -5.48 13.57
CA ILE A 158 12.65 -4.18 13.44
C ILE A 158 13.47 -4.19 12.14
N ASP A 159 13.29 -3.18 11.30
CA ASP A 159 14.16 -2.90 10.15
C ASP A 159 15.25 -1.95 10.63
N THR A 160 16.44 -2.49 10.91
CA THR A 160 17.57 -1.74 11.46
C THR A 160 18.16 -0.74 10.45
N TYR A 161 18.07 -1.04 9.15
CA TYR A 161 18.54 -0.15 8.08
C TYR A 161 17.64 1.08 7.94
N ARG A 162 16.32 0.87 7.91
CA ARG A 162 15.33 1.96 7.83
C ARG A 162 14.96 2.56 9.18
N ARG A 163 15.42 1.94 10.28
CA ARG A 163 15.14 2.36 11.67
C ARG A 163 13.65 2.44 11.93
N SER A 164 12.95 1.37 11.56
CA SER A 164 11.50 1.30 11.59
C SER A 164 11.03 -0.06 12.08
N HIS A 165 9.73 -0.21 12.29
CA HIS A 165 9.11 -1.46 12.73
C HIS A 165 7.86 -1.78 11.91
N SER A 166 7.43 -3.05 11.93
CA SER A 166 6.30 -3.53 11.13
C SER A 166 4.92 -3.17 11.70
N ILE A 167 4.85 -2.62 12.92
CA ILE A 167 3.57 -2.23 13.55
C ILE A 167 2.97 -0.96 12.95
N SER A 168 1.75 -1.08 12.46
CA SER A 168 0.90 0.05 12.10
C SER A 168 0.01 0.45 13.27
N VAL A 169 0.09 1.71 13.70
CA VAL A 169 -0.79 2.26 14.75
C VAL A 169 -1.78 3.23 14.11
N LEU A 170 -3.06 2.90 14.18
CA LEU A 170 -4.14 3.68 13.56
C LEU A 170 -5.03 4.31 14.64
N LYS A 171 -5.44 5.57 14.41
CA LYS A 171 -6.47 6.23 15.26
C LYS A 171 -7.87 5.65 15.02
N GLY A 172 -8.09 5.05 13.84
CA GLY A 172 -9.33 4.37 13.43
C GLY A 172 -9.22 3.88 11.98
N ASN A 173 -10.29 3.27 11.47
CA ASN A 173 -10.49 2.93 10.05
C ASN A 173 -9.51 1.91 9.43
N LYS A 174 -9.66 0.63 9.78
CA LYS A 174 -9.15 -0.48 8.95
C LYS A 174 -10.33 -1.31 8.44
N LYS A 175 -10.40 -1.53 7.13
CA LYS A 175 -11.47 -2.32 6.49
C LYS A 175 -11.11 -3.80 6.50
N LEU A 176 -11.59 -4.51 7.52
CA LEU A 176 -11.38 -5.93 7.74
C LEU A 176 -12.71 -6.68 7.55
N THR A 177 -12.70 -7.85 6.92
CA THR A 177 -13.93 -8.56 6.54
C THR A 177 -14.15 -9.83 7.34
N ASP A 178 -13.10 -10.66 7.48
CA ASP A 178 -13.20 -12.00 8.02
C ASP A 178 -12.08 -12.25 9.03
N ILE A 179 -12.37 -13.02 10.07
CA ILE A 179 -11.35 -13.61 10.93
C ILE A 179 -10.87 -14.92 10.29
N VAL A 180 -9.56 -15.07 10.17
CA VAL A 180 -8.95 -16.28 9.61
C VAL A 180 -8.64 -17.27 10.73
N ARG A 181 -7.95 -16.80 11.77
CA ARG A 181 -7.63 -17.56 12.99
C ARG A 181 -7.29 -16.62 14.13
N LYS A 182 -7.06 -17.19 15.32
CA LYS A 182 -6.63 -16.48 16.52
C LYS A 182 -5.27 -17.00 16.98
N VAL A 183 -4.47 -16.08 17.50
CA VAL A 183 -3.16 -16.33 18.12
C VAL A 183 -3.24 -15.88 19.57
N ASP A 184 -2.75 -16.70 20.50
CA ASP A 184 -2.70 -16.31 21.91
C ASP A 184 -1.55 -15.35 22.16
N LEU A 185 -1.89 -14.10 22.50
CA LEU A 185 -0.92 -13.05 22.76
C LEU A 185 -0.83 -12.74 24.26
N LYS A 186 0.41 -12.68 24.77
CA LYS A 186 0.72 -12.23 26.14
C LYS A 186 1.50 -10.92 26.07
N PHE A 187 0.94 -9.87 26.63
CA PHE A 187 1.56 -8.54 26.68
C PHE A 187 2.29 -8.33 28.02
N PRO A 188 3.32 -7.46 28.08
CA PRO A 188 3.86 -6.67 26.97
C PRO A 188 4.64 -7.52 25.97
N LEU A 189 4.58 -7.14 24.69
CA LEU A 189 5.44 -7.72 23.67
C LEU A 189 6.68 -6.84 23.53
N ILE A 190 7.86 -7.44 23.66
CA ILE A 190 9.14 -6.72 23.64
C ILE A 190 10.08 -7.43 22.68
N LYS A 191 10.71 -6.65 21.81
CA LYS A 191 11.79 -7.11 20.94
C LYS A 191 12.93 -6.12 21.00
N GLU A 192 14.12 -6.64 21.25
CA GLU A 192 15.37 -5.91 21.18
C GLU A 192 16.18 -6.48 20.01
N GLU A 193 16.73 -5.60 19.19
CA GLU A 193 17.67 -5.94 18.12
C GLU A 193 18.99 -5.21 18.40
N LYS A 194 20.05 -6.02 18.51
CA LYS A 194 21.41 -5.55 18.68
C LYS A 194 22.26 -6.15 17.56
N GLN A 195 22.72 -5.29 16.66
CA GLN A 195 23.66 -5.64 15.63
C GLN A 195 24.96 -4.91 15.91
N GLU A 196 26.03 -5.66 16.16
CA GLU A 196 27.36 -5.06 16.25
C GLU A 196 27.75 -4.47 14.90
N GLY A 197 28.26 -3.24 14.93
CA GLY A 197 28.74 -2.57 13.74
C GLY A 197 29.99 -3.27 13.20
N ASN A 198 30.14 -3.27 11.89
CA ASN A 198 31.38 -3.64 11.24
C ASN A 198 31.87 -2.49 10.36
N TRP A 199 33.00 -2.67 9.69
CA TRP A 199 33.60 -1.63 8.84
C TRP A 199 32.69 -1.14 7.68
N ARG A 200 31.60 -1.86 7.37
CA ARG A 200 30.61 -1.48 6.34
C ARG A 200 29.31 -0.92 6.91
N ASN A 201 28.95 -1.29 8.13
CA ASN A 201 27.66 -0.97 8.73
C ASN A 201 27.85 -0.45 10.16
N HIS A 202 27.25 0.70 10.46
CA HIS A 202 27.08 1.12 11.85
C HIS A 202 26.26 0.07 12.61
N GLY A 203 26.60 -0.15 13.87
CA GLY A 203 25.79 -1.00 14.73
C GLY A 203 24.36 -0.48 14.84
N SER A 204 23.45 -1.34 15.27
CA SER A 204 22.10 -0.95 15.63
C SER A 204 21.77 -1.47 17.02
N ASN A 205 21.24 -0.62 17.87
CA ASN A 205 20.70 -0.98 19.18
C ASN A 205 19.30 -0.36 19.31
N MET A 206 18.29 -1.19 19.09
CA MET A 206 16.90 -0.76 19.01
C MET A 206 15.98 -1.64 19.85
N LYS A 207 14.92 -1.05 20.38
CA LYS A 207 13.90 -1.76 21.16
C LYS A 207 12.50 -1.36 20.72
N LEU A 208 11.66 -2.35 20.50
CA LEU A 208 10.23 -2.22 20.26
C LEU A 208 9.47 -2.78 21.45
N THR A 209 8.58 -1.99 22.03
CA THR A 209 7.71 -2.38 23.14
C THR A 209 6.24 -2.09 22.79
N ILE A 210 5.36 -3.06 22.99
CA ILE A 210 3.91 -2.95 22.81
C ILE A 210 3.22 -3.28 24.14
N LYS A 211 2.51 -2.33 24.73
CA LYS A 211 1.86 -2.48 26.05
C LYS A 211 0.46 -1.87 26.13
#